data_AF-A0A536SF04-F1
#
_entry.id   AF-A0A536SF04-F1
#
_cell.length_a   1.000
_cell.length_b   1.000
_cell.length_c   1.000
_cell.angle_alpha   90.00
_cell.angle_beta   90.00
_cell.angle_gamma   90.00
#
_symmetry.space_group_name_H-M   'P 1'
#
loop_
_entity.id
_entity.type
_entity.pdbx_description
1 polymer ?
#
loop_
_entity_poly.entity_id
_entity_poly.type
_entity_poly.pdbx_seq_one_letter_code
_entity_poly.pdbx_strand_id
1 'polypeptide(L)'
;MSEHSAIVEWQRTTPEFAYATYNRAHRVRFAHGLEYLAGAAPENIPATAPRAPGIDPEQAFVASLSSCHMLWFLHLAVTRKLVVDRYIDHAVGVLGKDAEGRTAMTRVTLRPSVVFGGPVPSANELRELHEKAHERCFIANSVRTEIAIEPQ
;
A
#
# COMPACT_ATOMS: atom_id res chain seq x y z
N MET A 1 -12.71 -10.43 -17.25
CA MET A 1 -12.85 -10.26 -15.80
C MET A 1 -11.81 -11.13 -15.14
N SER A 2 -11.06 -10.61 -14.17
CA SER A 2 -10.10 -11.38 -13.39
C SER A 2 -10.49 -11.31 -11.91
N GLU A 3 -10.28 -12.41 -11.20
CA GLU A 3 -10.56 -12.53 -9.77
C GLU A 3 -9.25 -12.63 -8.98
N HIS A 4 -9.18 -11.94 -7.85
CA HIS A 4 -8.03 -11.92 -6.95
C HIS A 4 -8.51 -12.27 -5.55
N SER A 5 -8.01 -13.37 -4.97
CA SER A 5 -8.48 -13.90 -3.68
C SER A 5 -7.38 -13.90 -2.62
N ALA A 6 -7.80 -13.78 -1.36
CA ALA A 6 -6.96 -13.88 -0.19
C ALA A 6 -7.70 -14.65 0.91
N ILE A 7 -6.97 -15.45 1.69
CA ILE A 7 -7.49 -16.15 2.87
C ILE A 7 -6.92 -15.44 4.10
N VAL A 8 -7.80 -14.92 4.96
CA VAL A 8 -7.43 -14.28 6.23
C VAL A 8 -7.82 -15.23 7.36
N GLU A 9 -6.83 -15.72 8.11
CA GLU A 9 -7.02 -16.70 9.18
C GLU A 9 -6.52 -16.15 10.51
N TRP A 10 -7.46 -15.92 11.43
CA TRP A 10 -7.17 -15.62 12.82
C TRP A 10 -7.60 -16.80 13.70
N GLN A 11 -6.73 -17.16 14.65
CA GLN A 11 -7.03 -18.16 15.66
C GLN A 11 -6.74 -17.58 17.04
N ARG A 12 -7.66 -17.81 17.98
CA ARG A 12 -7.47 -17.42 19.38
C ARG A 12 -6.35 -18.24 20.00
N THR A 13 -5.32 -17.57 20.50
CA THR A 13 -4.20 -18.16 21.26
C THR A 13 -4.17 -17.69 22.71
N THR A 14 -5.12 -16.84 23.08
CA THR A 14 -5.24 -16.20 24.40
C THR A 14 -6.33 -16.88 25.24
N PRO A 15 -6.14 -17.04 26.57
CA PRO A 15 -7.12 -17.71 27.43
C PRO A 15 -8.48 -16.99 27.47
N GLU A 16 -8.46 -15.66 27.41
CA GLU A 16 -9.64 -14.80 27.40
C GLU A 16 -9.84 -14.17 26.02
N PHE A 17 -11.10 -13.90 25.68
CA PHE A 17 -11.46 -13.10 24.51
C PHE A 17 -12.03 -11.76 24.97
N ALA A 18 -11.17 -10.92 25.54
CA ALA A 18 -11.52 -9.58 26.01
C ALA A 18 -10.74 -8.51 25.22
N TYR A 19 -11.35 -7.34 25.01
CA TYR A 19 -10.78 -6.28 24.18
C TYR A 19 -9.33 -5.93 24.50
N ALA A 20 -8.97 -5.91 25.79
CA ALA A 20 -7.64 -5.58 26.26
C ALA A 20 -6.60 -6.71 26.09
N THR A 21 -7.01 -7.95 25.88
CA THR A 21 -6.12 -9.12 26.02
C THR A 21 -6.10 -10.07 24.82
N TYR A 22 -7.12 -10.05 23.95
CA TYR A 22 -7.16 -10.98 22.82
C TYR A 22 -6.01 -10.72 21.83
N ASN A 23 -5.44 -11.80 21.29
CA ASN A 23 -4.39 -11.72 20.28
C ASN A 23 -4.93 -11.15 18.97
N ARG A 24 -4.17 -10.28 18.31
CA ARG A 24 -4.53 -9.73 16.99
C ARG A 24 -3.63 -10.22 15.86
N ALA A 25 -2.60 -11.00 16.21
CA ALA A 25 -1.77 -11.71 15.25
C ALA A 25 -2.61 -12.71 14.45
N HIS A 26 -2.43 -12.70 13.13
CA HIS A 26 -3.12 -13.58 12.19
C HIS A 26 -2.27 -13.79 10.94
N ARG A 27 -2.75 -14.61 10.01
CA ARG A 27 -2.08 -14.86 8.72
C ARG A 27 -2.96 -14.43 7.56
N VAL A 28 -2.33 -13.89 6.53
CA VAL A 28 -2.95 -13.66 5.22
C VAL A 28 -2.24 -14.52 4.19
N ARG A 29 -2.99 -15.35 3.46
CA ARG A 29 -2.48 -16.25 2.43
C ARG A 29 -3.05 -15.89 1.05
N PHE A 30 -2.22 -16.05 0.02
CA PHE A 30 -2.56 -15.82 -1.38
C PHE A 30 -2.31 -17.08 -2.21
N ALA A 31 -2.61 -16.98 -3.51
CA ALA A 31 -2.25 -18.01 -4.47
C ALA A 31 -0.76 -18.37 -4.42
N HIS A 32 -0.43 -19.60 -4.86
CA HIS A 32 0.95 -20.11 -4.93
C HIS A 32 1.66 -20.25 -3.57
N GLY A 33 0.91 -20.33 -2.47
CA GLY A 33 1.47 -20.56 -1.14
C GLY A 33 2.17 -19.36 -0.52
N LEU A 34 1.99 -18.15 -1.09
CA LEU A 34 2.51 -16.93 -0.51
C LEU A 34 1.70 -16.56 0.75
N GLU A 35 2.39 -16.23 1.84
CA GLU A 35 1.75 -15.75 3.07
C GLU A 35 2.60 -14.69 3.78
N TYR A 36 1.94 -13.85 4.57
CA TYR A 36 2.60 -12.95 5.52
C TYR A 36 1.92 -12.97 6.89
N LEU A 37 2.70 -12.63 7.92
CA LEU A 37 2.19 -12.37 9.26
C LEU A 37 1.51 -11.00 9.29
N ALA A 38 0.30 -10.98 9.83
CA ALA A 38 -0.53 -9.79 9.90
C ALA A 38 -0.90 -9.47 11.34
N GLY A 39 -1.17 -8.19 11.59
CA GLY A 39 -1.47 -7.67 12.91
C GLY A 39 -2.39 -6.47 12.84
N ALA A 40 -2.63 -5.86 14.00
CA ALA A 40 -3.31 -4.57 14.07
C ALA A 40 -2.26 -3.48 14.29
N ALA A 41 -2.50 -2.30 13.70
CA ALA A 41 -1.68 -1.13 13.92
C ALA A 41 -1.60 -0.81 15.43
N PRO A 42 -0.40 -0.54 16.00
CA PRO A 42 -0.24 -0.25 17.42
C PRO A 42 -1.12 0.89 17.94
N GLU A 43 -1.41 1.87 17.08
CA GLU A 43 -2.23 3.05 17.38
C GLU A 43 -3.72 2.69 17.53
N ASN A 44 -4.14 1.56 16.96
CA ASN A 44 -5.53 1.09 16.94
C ASN A 44 -5.84 0.07 18.04
N ILE A 45 -4.91 -0.21 18.96
CA ILE A 45 -5.08 -1.20 20.02
C ILE A 45 -4.76 -0.63 21.40
N PRO A 46 -5.34 -1.16 22.48
CA PRO A 46 -4.97 -0.78 23.84
C PRO A 46 -3.47 -1.01 24.09
N ALA A 47 -2.83 -0.12 24.84
CA ALA A 47 -1.43 -0.28 25.23
C ALA A 47 -1.15 -1.59 26.01
N THR A 48 -2.18 -2.14 26.66
CA THR A 48 -2.14 -3.40 27.41
C THR A 48 -2.28 -4.64 26.52
N ALA A 49 -2.69 -4.47 25.25
CA ALA A 49 -2.88 -5.60 24.35
C ALA A 49 -1.53 -6.22 23.94
N PRO A 50 -1.46 -7.56 23.80
CA PRO A 50 -0.27 -8.23 23.30
C PRO A 50 0.13 -7.67 21.93
N ARG A 51 1.33 -7.11 21.83
CA ARG A 51 1.90 -6.68 20.55
C ARG A 51 2.39 -7.91 19.79
N ALA A 52 2.19 -7.90 18.48
CA ALA A 52 2.71 -8.91 17.58
C ALA A 52 3.32 -8.24 16.36
N PRO A 53 4.45 -8.75 15.83
CA PRO A 53 4.95 -8.30 14.54
C PRO A 53 3.97 -8.72 13.44
N GLY A 54 3.81 -7.87 12.43
CA GLY A 54 2.98 -8.17 11.28
C GLY A 54 2.62 -6.91 10.52
N ILE A 55 2.21 -7.10 9.27
CA ILE A 55 1.68 -6.02 8.43
C ILE A 55 0.26 -5.74 8.89
N ASP A 56 -0.04 -4.48 9.20
CA ASP A 56 -1.41 -4.05 9.47
C ASP A 56 -2.17 -3.72 8.17
N PRO A 57 -3.52 -3.72 8.19
CA PRO A 57 -4.31 -3.43 6.99
C PRO A 57 -4.03 -2.06 6.37
N GLU A 58 -3.74 -1.05 7.19
CA GLU A 58 -3.42 0.30 6.73
C GLU A 58 -2.11 0.32 5.93
N GLN A 59 -1.07 -0.35 6.41
CA GLN A 59 0.20 -0.55 5.71
C GLN A 59 0.00 -1.34 4.42
N ALA A 60 -0.75 -2.45 4.45
CA ALA A 60 -1.04 -3.25 3.27
C ALA A 60 -1.80 -2.44 2.19
N PHE A 61 -2.70 -1.56 2.61
CA PHE A 61 -3.43 -0.65 1.71
C PHE A 61 -2.49 0.36 1.03
N VAL A 62 -1.63 1.03 1.80
CA VAL A 62 -0.63 1.98 1.26
C VAL A 62 0.32 1.28 0.29
N ALA A 63 0.81 0.10 0.66
CA ALA A 63 1.69 -0.71 -0.17
C ALA A 63 1.01 -1.12 -1.50
N SER A 64 -0.27 -1.47 -1.46
CA SER A 64 -1.04 -1.85 -2.67
C SER A 64 -1.18 -0.69 -3.64
N LEU A 65 -1.44 0.53 -3.15
CA LEU A 65 -1.50 1.75 -3.96
C LEU A 65 -0.14 2.09 -4.59
N SER A 66 0.91 2.12 -3.77
CA SER A 66 2.27 2.38 -4.22
C SER A 66 2.73 1.38 -5.28
N SER A 67 2.51 0.09 -5.03
CA SER A 67 2.89 -0.99 -5.96
C SER A 67 2.13 -0.92 -7.28
N CYS A 68 0.81 -0.67 -7.24
CA CYS A 68 0.01 -0.50 -8.45
C CYS A 68 0.48 0.68 -9.31
N HIS A 69 0.76 1.83 -8.68
CA HIS A 69 1.32 2.99 -9.37
C HIS A 69 2.68 2.66 -10.01
N MET A 70 3.60 2.07 -9.22
CA MET A 70 4.91 1.65 -9.69
C MET A 70 4.83 0.74 -10.92
N LEU A 71 3.97 -0.28 -10.91
CA LEU A 71 3.84 -1.21 -12.03
C LEU A 71 3.40 -0.51 -13.32
N TRP A 72 2.48 0.45 -13.23
CA TRP A 72 2.09 1.27 -14.37
C TRP A 72 3.19 2.22 -14.82
N PHE A 73 3.93 2.83 -13.88
CA PHE A 73 5.08 3.66 -14.19
C PHE A 73 6.15 2.86 -14.96
N LEU A 74 6.51 1.67 -14.47
CA LEU A 74 7.48 0.78 -15.13
C LEU A 74 7.02 0.35 -16.52
N HIS A 75 5.73 0.03 -16.68
CA HIS A 75 5.13 -0.27 -17.99
C HIS A 75 5.24 0.92 -18.96
N LEU A 76 4.95 2.14 -18.49
CA LEU A 76 5.08 3.35 -19.30
C LEU A 76 6.55 3.67 -19.64
N ALA A 77 7.48 3.46 -18.70
CA ALA A 77 8.91 3.65 -18.95
C ALA A 77 9.43 2.70 -20.03
N VAL A 78 9.11 1.40 -19.95
CA VAL A 78 9.57 0.42 -20.96
C VAL A 78 8.97 0.70 -22.34
N THR A 79 7.70 1.11 -22.42
CA THR A 79 7.09 1.48 -23.72
C THR A 79 7.73 2.72 -24.35
N ARG A 80 8.30 3.63 -23.53
CA ARG A 80 9.09 4.78 -24.00
C ARG A 80 10.60 4.47 -24.18
N LYS A 81 11.01 3.20 -24.03
CA LYS A 81 12.42 2.75 -24.10
C LYS A 81 13.32 3.41 -23.04
N LEU A 82 12.76 3.83 -21.90
CA LEU A 82 13.52 4.28 -20.74
C LEU A 82 13.88 3.06 -19.89
N VAL A 83 15.16 2.93 -19.55
CA VAL A 83 15.66 1.85 -18.70
C VAL A 83 15.63 2.31 -17.24
N VAL A 84 14.82 1.66 -16.41
CA VAL A 84 14.73 1.92 -14.96
C VAL A 84 15.50 0.82 -14.23
N ASP A 85 16.57 1.19 -13.54
CA ASP A 85 17.40 0.26 -12.76
C ASP A 85 16.89 0.10 -11.33
N ARG A 86 16.29 1.16 -10.77
CA ARG A 86 15.73 1.15 -9.43
C ARG A 86 14.52 2.07 -9.33
N TYR A 87 13.50 1.60 -8.63
CA TYR A 87 12.37 2.39 -8.17
C TYR A 87 12.21 2.13 -6.68
N ILE A 88 12.12 3.19 -5.89
CA ILE A 88 11.79 3.10 -4.46
C ILE A 88 10.72 4.14 -4.15
N ASP A 89 9.75 3.78 -3.34
CA ASP A 89 8.68 4.68 -2.93
C ASP A 89 8.54 4.64 -1.40
N HIS A 90 8.70 5.81 -0.79
CA HIS A 90 8.47 6.03 0.64
C HIS A 90 7.04 6.53 0.87
N ALA A 91 6.07 5.70 0.51
CA ALA A 91 4.65 6.03 0.58
C ALA A 91 4.15 6.15 2.03
N VAL A 92 3.25 7.09 2.28
CA VAL A 92 2.66 7.35 3.60
C VAL A 92 1.15 7.47 3.50
N GLY A 93 0.43 6.70 4.32
CA GLY A 93 -1.02 6.83 4.49
C GLY A 93 -1.38 7.60 5.75
N VAL A 94 -2.49 8.33 5.71
CA VAL A 94 -3.05 9.07 6.83
C VAL A 94 -4.50 8.65 7.07
N LEU A 95 -4.77 8.12 8.27
CA LEU A 95 -6.14 7.97 8.77
C LEU A 95 -6.67 9.32 9.25
N GLY A 96 -7.90 9.64 8.86
CA GLY A 96 -8.58 10.87 9.24
C GLY A 96 -10.10 10.73 9.16
N LYS A 97 -10.82 11.81 9.42
CA LYS A 97 -12.26 11.89 9.21
C LYS A 97 -12.56 12.21 7.74
N ASP A 98 -13.36 11.38 7.08
CA ASP A 98 -13.88 11.67 5.74
C ASP A 98 -14.97 12.76 5.78
N ALA A 99 -15.49 13.14 4.61
CA ALA A 99 -16.56 14.14 4.49
C ALA A 99 -17.87 13.72 5.21
N GLU A 100 -18.02 12.43 5.53
CA GLU A 100 -19.15 11.87 6.27
C GLU A 100 -18.84 11.66 7.76
N GLY A 101 -17.68 12.10 8.26
CA GLY A 101 -17.27 11.99 9.66
C GLY A 101 -16.78 10.59 10.09
N ARG A 102 -16.59 9.67 9.14
CA ARG A 102 -16.08 8.32 9.41
C ARG A 102 -14.56 8.32 9.41
N THR A 103 -13.96 7.47 10.24
CA THR A 103 -12.50 7.27 10.17
C THR A 103 -12.18 6.40 8.97
N ALA A 104 -11.34 6.92 8.06
CA ALA A 104 -10.91 6.23 6.84
C ALA A 104 -9.47 6.64 6.48
N MET A 105 -8.85 5.91 5.55
CA MET A 105 -7.59 6.35 4.92
C MET A 105 -7.91 7.52 3.98
N THR A 106 -7.81 8.75 4.48
CA THR A 106 -8.24 9.95 3.75
C THR A 106 -7.20 10.43 2.75
N ARG A 107 -5.90 10.20 3.04
CA ARG A 107 -4.81 10.58 2.15
C ARG A 107 -3.72 9.52 2.08
N VAL A 108 -3.18 9.31 0.89
CA VAL A 108 -1.93 8.58 0.66
C VAL A 108 -1.01 9.45 -0.20
N THR A 109 0.23 9.64 0.27
CA THR A 109 1.26 10.36 -0.48
C THR A 109 2.29 9.34 -0.97
N LEU A 110 2.47 9.25 -2.29
CA LEU A 110 3.51 8.46 -2.94
C LEU A 110 4.73 9.34 -3.19
N ARG A 111 5.93 8.87 -2.82
CA ARG A 111 7.21 9.57 -2.97
C ARG A 111 8.20 8.73 -3.75
N PRO A 112 7.95 8.50 -5.05
CA PRO A 112 8.78 7.65 -5.86
C PRO A 112 10.11 8.33 -6.20
N SER A 113 11.21 7.61 -6.05
CA SER A 113 12.53 7.98 -6.54
C SER A 113 13.04 6.91 -7.51
N VAL A 114 13.50 7.35 -8.68
CA VAL A 114 13.80 6.48 -9.82
C VAL A 114 15.22 6.69 -10.30
N VAL A 115 15.98 5.60 -10.39
CA VAL A 115 17.32 5.57 -11.01
C VAL A 115 17.19 4.97 -12.40
N PHE A 116 17.63 5.72 -13.40
CA PHE A 116 17.63 5.28 -14.80
C PHE A 116 19.00 4.74 -15.22
N GLY A 117 19.01 3.61 -15.92
CA GLY A 117 20.22 2.95 -16.46
C GLY A 117 20.69 3.50 -17.80
N GLY A 118 20.23 4.68 -18.19
CA GLY A 118 20.47 5.30 -19.49
C GLY A 118 20.12 6.79 -19.49
N PRO A 119 19.75 7.37 -20.65
CA PRO A 119 19.31 8.75 -20.72
C PRO A 119 18.17 9.02 -19.72
N VAL A 120 18.39 10.02 -18.87
CA VAL A 120 17.40 10.44 -17.87
C VAL A 120 16.34 11.30 -18.56
N PRO A 121 15.04 11.01 -18.39
CA PRO A 121 13.98 11.84 -18.96
C PRO A 121 14.03 13.25 -18.36
N SER A 122 13.54 14.24 -19.11
CA SER A 122 13.34 15.58 -18.57
C SER A 122 12.33 15.55 -17.42
N ALA A 123 12.39 16.57 -16.54
CA ALA A 123 11.45 16.69 -15.43
C ALA A 123 9.98 16.68 -15.89
N ASN A 124 9.69 17.24 -17.07
CA ASN A 124 8.35 17.24 -17.64
C ASN A 124 7.89 15.86 -18.10
N GLU A 125 8.77 15.09 -18.75
CA GLU A 125 8.48 13.70 -19.15
C GLU A 125 8.31 12.80 -17.94
N LEU A 126 9.13 12.99 -16.89
CA LEU A 126 9.01 12.23 -15.65
C LEU A 126 7.67 12.50 -14.96
N ARG A 127 7.27 13.78 -14.86
CA ARG A 127 5.97 14.17 -14.32
C ARG A 127 4.83 13.53 -15.12
N GLU A 128 4.88 13.60 -16.44
CA GLU A 128 3.86 13.01 -17.33
C GLU A 128 3.77 11.48 -17.17
N LEU A 129 4.89 10.80 -16.95
CA LEU A 129 4.92 9.37 -16.65
C LEU A 129 4.19 9.04 -15.34
N HIS A 130 4.44 9.81 -14.27
CA HIS A 130 3.77 9.60 -12.98
C HIS A 130 2.28 9.92 -13.03
N GLU A 131 1.87 10.99 -13.73
CA GLU A 131 0.47 11.35 -13.95
C GLU A 131 -0.28 10.23 -14.69
N LYS A 132 0.27 9.77 -15.82
CA LYS A 132 -0.34 8.67 -16.59
C LYS A 132 -0.37 7.35 -15.83
N ALA A 133 0.64 7.08 -15.00
CA ALA A 133 0.66 5.90 -14.15
C ALA A 133 -0.46 5.96 -13.09
N HIS A 134 -0.71 7.14 -12.54
CA HIS A 134 -1.78 7.36 -11.57
C HIS A 134 -3.16 7.13 -12.18
N GLU A 135 -3.45 7.76 -13.32
CA GLU A 135 -4.73 7.64 -14.03
C GLU A 135 -5.06 6.19 -14.38
N ARG A 136 -4.04 5.38 -14.67
CA ARG A 136 -4.20 3.97 -15.05
C ARG A 136 -4.21 3.01 -13.86
N CYS A 137 -3.80 3.44 -12.67
CA CYS A 137 -3.69 2.54 -11.53
C CYS A 137 -5.08 2.07 -11.07
N PHE A 138 -5.31 0.77 -11.17
CA PHE A 138 -6.56 0.13 -10.79
C PHE A 138 -6.93 0.39 -9.33
N ILE A 139 -5.95 0.35 -8.42
CA ILE A 139 -6.19 0.55 -6.99
C ILE A 139 -6.53 2.01 -6.68
N ALA A 140 -5.84 2.97 -7.33
CA ALA A 140 -6.17 4.39 -7.22
C ALA A 140 -7.59 4.68 -7.71
N ASN A 141 -7.99 4.06 -8.82
CA ASN A 141 -9.34 4.16 -9.38
C ASN A 141 -10.44 3.44 -8.55
N SER A 142 -10.06 2.72 -7.49
CA SER A 142 -10.97 1.92 -6.67
C SER A 142 -11.24 2.53 -5.29
N VAL A 143 -10.66 3.69 -4.98
CA VAL A 143 -10.70 4.28 -3.63
C VAL A 143 -11.17 5.73 -3.66
N ARG A 144 -11.71 6.20 -2.52
CA ARG A 144 -12.06 7.62 -2.30
C ARG A 144 -10.90 8.43 -1.70
N THR A 145 -9.82 7.74 -1.32
CA THR A 145 -8.61 8.32 -0.73
C THR A 145 -8.00 9.33 -1.68
N GLU A 146 -7.65 10.52 -1.17
CA GLU A 146 -6.84 11.47 -1.92
C GLU A 146 -5.43 10.90 -2.10
N ILE A 147 -4.95 10.82 -3.34
CA ILE A 147 -3.62 10.28 -3.64
C ILE A 147 -2.76 11.39 -4.24
N ALA A 148 -1.75 11.80 -3.50
CA ALA A 148 -0.75 12.77 -3.96
C ALA A 148 0.50 12.04 -4.43
N ILE A 149 1.12 12.52 -5.51
CA ILE A 149 2.38 11.97 -6.04
C ILE A 149 3.44 13.07 -6.01
N GLU A 150 4.49 12.83 -5.23
CA GLU A 150 5.59 13.75 -4.97
C GLU A 150 6.92 13.07 -5.36
N PRO A 151 7.26 12.96 -6.66
CA PRO A 151 8.50 12.32 -7.10
C PRO A 151 9.75 13.00 -6.52
N GLN A 152 10.80 12.22 -6.23
CA GLN A 152 12.04 12.64 -5.57
C GLN A 152 13.28 12.45 -6.46
#